data_AF-A0A842Q6C7-F1
#
_entry.id   AF-A0A842Q6C7-F1
#
_cell.length_a   1.000
_cell.length_b   1.000
_cell.length_c   1.000
_cell.angle_alpha   90.00
_cell.angle_beta   90.00
_cell.angle_gamma   90.00
#
_symmetry.space_group_name_H-M   'P 1'
#
loop_
_entity.id
_entity.type
_entity.pdbx_description
1 polymer ?
#
loop_
_entity_poly.entity_id
_entity_poly.type
_entity_poly.pdbx_seq_one_letter_code
_entity_poly.pdbx_strand_id
1 'polypeptide(L)'
;MLNKSEIYLRLVPSLNAVTKHISDPVPFRLAAVLVIIHYNDDTPHLFLTKRSSKITAHANEVSFPGGSFDKADTSLADTAIRETKEEIGLNFQKSDLIGHLDVVRTMTSNFIIYPFVTLQDKTLIPNIINDEVQDIMDAPLIETLQTIDKDYIHSSFEDAYK
;
A
#
# COMPACT_ATOMS: atom_id res chain seq x y z
N MET A 1 -14.75 -6.40 -18.33
CA MET A 1 -14.02 -6.21 -17.08
C MET A 1 -12.54 -6.22 -17.39
N LEU A 2 -11.73 -5.45 -16.65
CA LEU A 2 -10.29 -5.40 -16.90
C LEU A 2 -9.63 -6.69 -16.44
N ASN A 3 -8.97 -7.42 -17.33
CA ASN A 3 -8.21 -8.60 -16.97
C ASN A 3 -6.81 -8.25 -16.44
N LYS A 4 -6.12 -9.24 -15.86
CA LYS A 4 -4.81 -9.02 -15.21
C LYS A 4 -3.79 -8.36 -16.15
N SER A 5 -3.71 -8.78 -17.41
CA SER A 5 -2.79 -8.22 -18.39
C SER A 5 -3.10 -6.76 -18.70
N GLU A 6 -4.38 -6.42 -18.80
CA GLU A 6 -4.84 -5.05 -19.03
C GLU A 6 -4.57 -4.12 -17.84
N ILE A 7 -4.67 -4.62 -16.60
CA ILE A 7 -4.27 -3.85 -15.40
C ILE A 7 -2.76 -3.69 -15.36
N TYR A 8 -2.02 -4.76 -15.59
CA TYR A 8 -0.56 -4.74 -15.62
C TYR A 8 -0.04 -3.69 -16.60
N LEU A 9 -0.53 -3.68 -17.84
CA LEU A 9 -0.13 -2.70 -18.86
C LEU A 9 -0.45 -1.25 -18.46
N ARG A 10 -1.48 -1.01 -17.66
CA ARG A 10 -1.81 0.33 -17.13
C ARG A 10 -0.91 0.74 -15.97
N LEU A 11 -0.43 -0.21 -15.16
CA LEU A 11 0.44 0.06 -14.02
C LEU A 11 1.90 0.26 -14.43
N VAL A 12 2.40 -0.53 -15.39
CA VAL A 12 3.82 -0.54 -15.80
C VAL A 12 4.43 0.87 -15.99
N PRO A 13 3.77 1.84 -16.64
CA PRO A 13 4.33 3.19 -16.81
C PRO A 13 4.60 3.95 -15.50
N SER A 14 3.93 3.58 -14.41
CA SER A 14 4.05 4.20 -13.08
C SER A 14 4.86 3.35 -12.10
N LEU A 15 5.30 2.15 -12.51
CA LEU A 15 6.09 1.27 -11.67
C LEU A 15 7.56 1.59 -11.82
N ASN A 16 8.18 1.91 -10.70
CA ASN A 16 9.63 2.07 -10.59
C ASN A 16 10.25 0.71 -10.23
N ALA A 17 11.40 0.42 -10.85
CA ALA A 17 12.26 -0.67 -10.40
C ALA A 17 12.79 -0.34 -9.00
N VAL A 18 12.99 -1.37 -8.18
CA VAL A 18 13.52 -1.25 -6.82
C VAL A 18 14.91 -0.62 -6.88
N THR A 19 14.99 0.70 -6.75
CA THR A 19 16.16 1.48 -6.30
C THR A 19 15.98 2.98 -6.55
N LYS A 20 15.84 3.73 -5.46
CA LYS A 20 16.45 5.06 -5.32
C LYS A 20 16.89 5.19 -3.87
N HIS A 21 18.18 5.40 -3.67
CA HIS A 21 18.66 5.92 -2.39
C HIS A 21 18.11 7.33 -2.24
N ILE A 22 17.26 7.53 -1.23
CA ILE A 22 16.80 8.87 -0.88
C ILE A 22 17.84 9.47 0.06
N SER A 23 18.61 10.43 -0.44
CA SER A 23 19.41 11.32 0.39
C SER A 23 18.56 12.53 0.75
N ASP A 24 18.08 12.60 2.00
CA ASP A 24 17.34 13.75 2.51
C ASP A 24 18.17 14.38 3.65
N PRO A 25 18.33 15.72 3.68
CA PRO A 25 19.00 16.43 4.76
C PRO A 25 18.25 16.39 6.11
N VAL A 26 16.96 16.05 6.11
CA VAL A 26 16.13 15.95 7.33
C VAL A 26 16.06 14.48 7.77
N PRO A 27 16.23 14.15 9.06
CA PRO A 27 16.02 12.78 9.54
C PRO A 27 14.61 12.29 9.21
N PHE A 28 14.47 11.18 8.50
CA PHE A 28 13.19 10.57 8.15
C PHE A 28 13.10 9.13 8.64
N ARG A 29 11.87 8.63 8.75
CA ARG A 29 11.62 7.20 8.96
C ARG A 29 11.18 6.57 7.64
N LEU A 30 11.72 5.39 7.35
CA LEU A 30 11.28 4.63 6.19
C LEU A 30 10.10 3.75 6.59
N ALA A 31 9.13 3.64 5.69
CA ALA A 31 8.03 2.71 5.78
C ALA A 31 7.74 2.11 4.39
N ALA A 32 7.09 0.95 4.39
CA ALA A 32 6.68 0.30 3.16
C ALA A 32 5.27 -0.28 3.33
N VAL A 33 4.48 -0.19 2.28
CA VAL A 33 3.11 -0.72 2.22
C VAL A 33 2.93 -1.59 1.00
N LEU A 34 1.92 -2.45 1.03
CA LEU A 34 1.58 -3.35 -0.06
C LEU A 34 0.22 -2.98 -0.66
N VAL A 35 0.24 -2.52 -1.91
CA VAL A 35 -0.96 -2.38 -2.75
C VAL A 35 -1.26 -3.75 -3.35
N ILE A 36 -2.19 -4.46 -2.73
CA ILE A 36 -2.55 -5.83 -3.10
C ILE A 36 -3.74 -5.79 -4.05
N ILE A 37 -3.50 -6.01 -5.33
CA ILE A 37 -4.57 -6.18 -6.32
C ILE A 37 -4.80 -7.68 -6.52
N HIS A 38 -6.04 -8.11 -6.32
CA HIS A 38 -6.46 -9.50 -6.50
C HIS A 38 -7.77 -9.55 -7.30
N TYR A 39 -8.22 -10.76 -7.64
CA TYR A 39 -9.43 -10.94 -8.44
C TYR A 39 -10.49 -11.71 -7.65
N ASN A 40 -11.68 -11.12 -7.51
CA ASN A 40 -12.86 -11.76 -6.96
C ASN A 40 -13.91 -11.88 -8.06
N ASP A 41 -14.25 -13.12 -8.46
CA ASP A 41 -15.17 -13.41 -9.58
C ASP A 41 -14.88 -12.54 -10.83
N ASP A 42 -13.65 -12.59 -11.35
CA ASP A 42 -13.16 -11.81 -12.50
C ASP A 42 -13.16 -10.26 -12.32
N THR A 43 -13.48 -9.78 -11.12
CA THR A 43 -13.45 -8.35 -10.77
C THR A 43 -12.15 -8.03 -10.04
N PRO A 44 -11.39 -7.00 -10.47
CA PRO A 44 -10.19 -6.58 -9.75
C PRO A 44 -10.57 -5.80 -8.49
N HIS A 45 -9.93 -6.16 -7.39
CA HIS A 45 -10.15 -5.60 -6.07
C HIS A 45 -8.83 -5.20 -5.41
N LEU A 46 -8.89 -4.33 -4.41
CA LEU A 46 -7.78 -4.01 -3.52
C LEU A 46 -8.12 -4.30 -2.05
N PHE A 47 -7.11 -4.71 -1.27
CA PHE A 47 -7.25 -4.74 0.18
C PHE A 47 -6.78 -3.44 0.81
N LEU A 48 -7.58 -2.98 1.77
CA LEU A 48 -7.23 -1.93 2.73
C LEU A 48 -7.44 -2.45 4.14
N THR A 49 -6.68 -1.93 5.09
CA THR A 49 -6.84 -2.20 6.52
C THR A 49 -7.42 -0.97 7.19
N LYS A 50 -8.28 -1.19 8.19
CA LYS A 50 -8.72 -0.15 9.11
C LYS A 50 -8.00 -0.32 10.43
N ARG A 51 -7.21 0.68 10.83
CA ARG A 51 -6.47 0.62 12.09
C ARG A 51 -7.40 0.64 13.30
N SER A 52 -7.04 -0.14 14.30
CA SER A 52 -7.76 -0.26 15.56
C SER A 52 -7.83 1.07 16.32
N SER A 53 -9.03 1.37 16.80
CA SER A 53 -9.30 2.53 17.65
C SER A 53 -8.53 2.55 18.98
N LYS A 54 -7.91 1.43 19.37
CA LYS A 54 -7.17 1.26 20.62
C LYS A 54 -5.72 1.75 20.55
N ILE A 55 -5.21 2.10 19.36
CA ILE A 55 -3.85 2.63 19.20
C ILE A 55 -3.89 4.16 19.19
N THR A 56 -2.97 4.79 19.95
CA THR A 56 -2.93 6.24 20.19
C THR A 56 -2.58 7.09 18.96
N ALA A 57 -2.10 6.49 17.86
CA ALA A 57 -1.78 7.17 16.61
C ALA A 57 -2.63 6.59 15.46
N HIS A 58 -3.25 7.48 14.67
CA HIS A 58 -3.98 7.15 13.44
C HIS A 58 -5.18 6.21 13.64
N ALA A 59 -5.91 6.38 14.75
CA ALA A 59 -7.08 5.56 15.07
C ALA A 59 -8.18 5.70 14.00
N ASN A 60 -8.73 4.57 13.55
CA ASN A 60 -9.75 4.46 12.49
C ASN A 60 -9.30 4.87 11.08
N GLU A 61 -8.02 5.18 10.86
CA GLU A 61 -7.53 5.48 9.52
C GLU A 61 -7.57 4.22 8.64
N VAL A 62 -7.88 4.43 7.37
CA VAL A 62 -7.85 3.39 6.34
C VAL A 62 -6.53 3.51 5.60
N SER A 63 -5.80 2.41 5.50
CA SER A 63 -4.48 2.37 4.88
C SER A 63 -4.28 1.09 4.08
N PHE A 64 -3.25 1.06 3.25
CA PHE A 64 -2.73 -0.21 2.77
C PHE A 64 -2.05 -0.96 3.94
N PRO A 65 -2.02 -2.30 3.92
CA PRO A 65 -1.23 -3.06 4.87
C PRO A 65 0.26 -2.72 4.74
N GLY A 66 0.97 -2.65 5.85
CA GLY A 66 2.35 -2.18 5.86
C GLY A 66 2.75 -1.47 7.15
N GLY A 67 3.99 -1.00 7.19
CA GLY A 67 4.55 -0.47 8.42
C GLY A 67 5.95 0.09 8.28
N SER A 68 6.59 0.30 9.43
CA SER A 68 7.92 0.91 9.52
C SER A 68 9.02 -0.08 9.15
N PHE A 69 10.08 0.41 8.52
CA PHE A 69 11.27 -0.39 8.24
C PHE A 69 11.94 -0.85 9.56
N ASP A 70 12.13 -2.16 9.71
CA ASP A 70 12.93 -2.74 10.78
C ASP A 70 14.37 -2.99 10.30
N LYS A 71 15.36 -2.84 11.18
CA LYS A 71 16.77 -3.14 10.87
C LYS A 71 17.01 -4.61 10.54
N ALA A 72 16.10 -5.51 10.94
CA ALA A 72 16.12 -6.91 10.57
C ALA A 72 15.69 -7.16 9.11
N ASP A 73 14.96 -6.22 8.49
CA ASP A 73 14.50 -6.35 7.11
C ASP A 73 15.68 -6.09 6.13
N THR A 74 15.86 -6.99 5.16
CA THR A 74 16.96 -6.83 4.19
C THR A 74 16.66 -5.76 3.12
N SER A 75 15.40 -5.35 3.00
CA SER A 75 14.94 -4.33 2.06
C SER A 75 13.55 -3.82 2.43
N LEU A 76 13.12 -2.68 1.88
CA LEU A 76 11.76 -2.16 2.07
C LEU A 76 10.67 -3.07 1.48
N ALA A 77 11.01 -3.87 0.46
CA ALA A 77 10.10 -4.90 -0.03
C ALA A 77 9.87 -5.99 1.03
N ASP A 78 10.90 -6.36 1.81
CA ASP A 78 10.75 -7.30 2.92
C ASP A 78 9.87 -6.71 4.03
N THR A 79 10.01 -5.42 4.32
CA THR A 79 9.13 -4.71 5.26
C THR A 79 7.67 -4.81 4.84
N ALA A 80 7.33 -4.44 3.60
CA ALA A 80 5.93 -4.52 3.14
C ALA A 80 5.37 -5.94 3.22
N ILE A 81 6.17 -6.96 2.88
CA ILE A 81 5.78 -8.37 2.94
C ILE A 81 5.59 -8.83 4.39
N ARG A 82 6.54 -8.53 5.28
CA ARG A 82 6.50 -8.90 6.70
C ARG A 82 5.27 -8.30 7.37
N GLU A 83 5.10 -6.98 7.25
CA GLU A 83 3.99 -6.25 7.85
C GLU A 83 2.64 -6.77 7.32
N THR A 84 2.50 -6.96 6.01
CA THR A 84 1.28 -7.54 5.43
C THR A 84 0.95 -8.92 6.03
N LYS A 85 1.97 -9.76 6.24
CA LYS A 85 1.79 -11.07 6.86
C LYS A 85 1.39 -10.95 8.33
N GLU A 86 2.01 -10.03 9.07
CA GLU A 86 1.78 -9.79 10.50
C GLU A 86 0.42 -9.15 10.78
N GLU A 87 -0.11 -8.36 9.84
CA GLU A 87 -1.40 -7.67 9.95
C GLU A 87 -2.57 -8.52 9.43
N ILE A 88 -2.44 -9.04 8.21
CA ILE A 88 -3.55 -9.66 7.47
C ILE A 88 -3.29 -11.10 7.00
N GLY A 89 -2.18 -11.71 7.42
CA GLY A 89 -1.89 -13.14 7.21
C GLY A 89 -1.53 -13.55 5.78
N LEU A 90 -1.54 -12.61 4.83
CA LEU A 90 -1.15 -12.88 3.45
C LEU A 90 0.38 -12.88 3.33
N ASN A 91 0.92 -13.99 2.83
CA ASN A 91 2.35 -14.18 2.68
C ASN A 91 2.74 -14.14 1.20
N PHE A 92 3.49 -13.11 0.82
CA PHE A 92 4.00 -12.92 -0.54
C PHE A 92 5.51 -13.20 -0.60
N GLN A 93 5.99 -13.46 -1.81
CA GLN A 93 7.41 -13.49 -2.14
C GLN A 93 7.78 -12.23 -2.92
N LYS A 94 9.08 -11.87 -2.96
CA LYS A 94 9.55 -10.74 -3.79
C LYS A 94 9.18 -10.89 -5.27
N SER A 95 9.09 -12.13 -5.77
CA SER A 95 8.67 -12.44 -7.14
C SER A 95 7.20 -12.14 -7.43
N ASP A 96 6.37 -11.97 -6.39
CA ASP A 96 4.96 -11.59 -6.55
C ASP A 96 4.81 -10.07 -6.76
N LEU A 97 5.85 -9.30 -6.43
CA LEU A 97 5.86 -7.85 -6.61
C LEU A 97 6.15 -7.50 -8.06
N ILE A 98 5.36 -6.58 -8.62
CA ILE A 98 5.55 -6.09 -9.99
C ILE A 98 6.34 -4.78 -10.05
N GLY A 99 6.61 -4.16 -8.90
CA GLY A 99 7.34 -2.90 -8.75
C GLY A 99 6.84 -2.09 -7.57
N HIS A 100 7.22 -0.82 -7.48
CA HIS A 100 6.62 0.13 -6.55
C HIS A 100 6.17 1.42 -7.26
N LEU A 101 5.12 2.06 -6.75
CA LEU A 101 4.69 3.38 -7.24
C LEU A 101 5.63 4.47 -6.70
N ASP A 102 5.35 5.72 -7.06
CA ASP A 102 6.12 6.86 -6.56
C ASP A 102 6.10 6.93 -5.04
N VAL A 103 7.27 7.27 -4.49
CA VAL A 103 7.48 7.34 -3.04
C VAL A 103 6.74 8.55 -2.48
N VAL A 104 6.01 8.34 -1.38
CA VAL A 104 5.20 9.38 -0.73
C VAL A 104 5.87 9.82 0.56
N ARG A 105 6.01 11.13 0.77
CA ARG A 105 6.47 11.69 2.05
C ARG A 105 5.29 12.21 2.85
N THR A 106 5.12 11.74 4.09
CA THR A 106 4.12 12.28 5.01
C THR A 106 4.67 13.54 5.68
N MET A 107 3.92 14.65 5.67
CA MET A 107 4.36 15.90 6.31
C MET A 107 4.32 15.83 7.83
N THR A 108 3.26 15.29 8.41
CA THR A 108 3.02 15.30 9.87
C THR A 108 3.90 14.30 10.63
N SER A 109 4.07 13.10 10.07
CA SER A 109 4.77 11.97 10.72
C SER A 109 6.20 11.74 10.21
N ASN A 110 6.61 12.51 9.19
CA ASN A 110 7.92 12.49 8.54
C ASN A 110 8.41 11.09 8.12
N PHE A 111 7.48 10.28 7.64
CA PHE A 111 7.75 9.03 6.93
C PHE A 111 7.99 9.26 5.45
N ILE A 112 8.84 8.40 4.89
CA ILE A 112 8.99 8.17 3.46
C ILE A 112 8.46 6.76 3.20
N ILE A 113 7.32 6.69 2.50
CA ILE A 113 6.55 5.47 2.29
C ILE A 113 6.78 4.96 0.88
N TYR A 114 7.17 3.68 0.79
CA TYR A 114 7.35 2.96 -0.47
C TYR A 114 6.13 2.04 -0.72
N PRO A 115 5.27 2.36 -1.71
CA PRO A 115 4.11 1.55 -2.06
C PRO A 115 4.47 0.45 -3.06
N PHE A 116 4.73 -0.76 -2.59
CA PHE A 116 4.96 -1.92 -3.45
C PHE A 116 3.64 -2.48 -3.96
N VAL A 117 3.63 -2.99 -5.20
CA VAL A 117 2.41 -3.50 -5.85
C VAL A 117 2.54 -4.99 -6.11
N THR A 118 1.49 -5.74 -5.78
CA THR A 118 1.31 -7.14 -6.19
C THR A 118 0.01 -7.27 -6.97
N LEU A 119 0.02 -8.11 -8.02
CA LEU A 119 -1.12 -8.33 -8.91
C LEU A 119 -1.38 -9.82 -9.09
N GLN A 120 -2.38 -10.32 -8.36
CA GLN A 120 -2.71 -11.75 -8.28
C GLN A 120 -3.92 -12.07 -9.15
N ASP A 121 -3.87 -13.18 -9.89
CA ASP A 121 -4.95 -13.62 -10.80
C ASP A 121 -5.93 -14.58 -10.13
N LYS A 122 -6.17 -14.38 -8.83
CA LYS A 122 -6.95 -15.26 -7.97
C LYS A 122 -7.53 -14.47 -6.81
N THR A 123 -8.58 -15.03 -6.23
CA THR A 123 -9.12 -14.52 -4.97
C THR A 123 -8.17 -14.87 -3.84
N LEU A 124 -7.88 -13.87 -3.02
CA LEU A 124 -7.12 -14.02 -1.79
C LEU A 124 -8.05 -13.92 -0.59
N ILE A 125 -7.72 -14.64 0.48
CA ILE A 125 -8.52 -14.65 1.71
C ILE A 125 -7.61 -14.18 2.85
N PRO A 126 -7.65 -12.88 3.20
CA PRO A 126 -6.88 -12.36 4.33
C PRO A 126 -7.55 -12.72 5.67
N ASN A 127 -6.78 -12.67 6.75
CA ASN A 127 -7.28 -12.83 8.11
C ASN A 127 -6.62 -11.78 9.01
N ILE A 128 -7.38 -11.13 9.88
CA ILE A 128 -6.82 -10.23 10.89
C ILE A 128 -5.98 -11.06 11.85
N ILE A 129 -4.68 -10.75 11.95
CA ILE A 129 -3.73 -11.52 12.76
C ILE A 129 -3.45 -10.86 14.11
N ASN A 130 -3.46 -9.53 14.17
CA ASN A 130 -3.09 -8.78 15.37
C ASN A 130 -4.11 -7.66 15.69
N ASP A 131 -3.95 -7.06 16.87
CA ASP A 131 -4.85 -6.02 17.38
C ASP A 131 -4.66 -4.64 16.71
N GLU A 132 -3.69 -4.50 15.79
CA GLU A 132 -3.48 -3.26 15.05
C GLU A 132 -4.53 -3.05 13.95
N VAL A 133 -5.05 -4.14 13.40
CA VAL A 133 -6.10 -4.11 12.38
C VAL A 133 -7.44 -4.45 13.03
N GLN A 134 -8.39 -3.55 12.88
CA GLN A 134 -9.76 -3.76 13.33
C GLN A 134 -10.65 -4.36 12.24
N ASP A 135 -10.39 -4.03 10.98
CA ASP A 135 -11.20 -4.49 9.85
C ASP A 135 -10.37 -4.55 8.56
N ILE A 136 -10.77 -5.41 7.62
CA ILE A 136 -10.17 -5.54 6.29
C ILE A 136 -11.24 -5.24 5.25
N MET A 137 -10.98 -4.25 4.41
CA MET A 137 -11.87 -3.86 3.33
C MET A 137 -11.39 -4.49 2.02
N ASP A 138 -12.27 -5.25 1.38
CA ASP A 138 -12.08 -5.77 0.02
C ASP A 138 -12.82 -4.86 -0.96
N ALA A 139 -12.12 -3.85 -1.48
CA ALA A 139 -12.74 -2.78 -2.25
C ALA A 139 -12.59 -3.02 -3.77
N PRO A 140 -13.67 -2.91 -4.57
CA PRO A 140 -13.57 -2.96 -6.02
C PRO A 140 -12.64 -1.86 -6.56
N LEU A 141 -11.65 -2.25 -7.36
CA LEU A 141 -10.56 -1.35 -7.76
C LEU A 141 -11.07 -0.17 -8.58
N ILE A 142 -11.95 -0.42 -9.54
CA ILE A 142 -12.37 0.60 -10.50
C ILE A 142 -13.26 1.64 -9.83
N GLU A 143 -14.20 1.18 -9.03
CA GLU A 143 -15.11 2.01 -8.25
C GLU A 143 -14.32 2.88 -7.26
N THR A 144 -13.33 2.29 -6.58
CA THR A 144 -12.45 3.04 -5.66
C THR A 144 -11.67 4.12 -6.41
N LEU A 145 -11.12 3.83 -7.59
CA LEU A 145 -10.43 4.83 -8.41
C LEU A 145 -11.37 5.90 -8.98
N GLN A 146 -12.64 5.59 -9.20
CA GLN A 146 -13.65 6.56 -9.65
C GLN A 146 -14.07 7.53 -8.55
N THR A 147 -13.90 7.17 -7.27
CA THR A 147 -14.10 8.10 -6.14
C THR A 147 -12.98 9.10 -5.97
N ILE A 148 -11.93 9.05 -6.80
CA ILE A 148 -10.94 10.13 -6.88
C ILE A 148 -11.67 11.35 -7.45
N ASP A 149 -12.17 12.21 -6.57
CA ASP A 149 -12.41 13.59 -6.94
C ASP A 149 -11.10 14.13 -7.50
N LYS A 150 -11.17 14.71 -8.70
CA LYS A 150 -10.02 15.43 -9.24
C LYS A 150 -9.71 16.52 -8.23
N ASP A 151 -8.53 16.41 -7.64
CA ASP A 151 -8.09 17.40 -6.67
C ASP A 151 -7.76 18.71 -7.41
N TYR A 152 -8.81 19.51 -7.66
CA TYR A 152 -8.71 20.82 -8.30
C TYR A 152 -8.22 21.89 -7.33
N ILE A 153 -8.26 21.60 -6.03
CA ILE A 153 -7.98 22.55 -4.96
C ILE A 153 -6.53 22.40 -4.51
N HIS A 154 -6.03 21.17 -4.50
CA HIS A 154 -4.68 20.87 -4.06
C HIS A 154 -3.82 20.45 -5.26
N SER A 155 -3.35 21.47 -5.99
CA SER A 155 -2.37 21.31 -7.06
C SER A 155 -0.96 20.99 -6.52
N SER A 156 -0.81 20.87 -5.20
CA SER A 156 0.42 20.50 -4.51
C SER A 156 0.16 19.58 -3.31
N PHE A 157 1.15 18.76 -2.95
CA PHE A 157 1.14 17.91 -1.75
C PHE A 157 0.88 18.69 -0.44
N GLU A 158 1.21 19.98 -0.41
CA GLU A 158 1.01 20.86 0.76
C GLU A 158 -0.44 21.28 0.95
N ASP A 159 -1.23 21.19 -0.12
CA ASP A 159 -2.60 21.66 -0.14
C ASP A 159 -3.55 20.52 0.28
N ALA A 160 -3.24 19.25 -0.02
CA ALA A 160 -4.13 18.07 0.12
C ALA A 160 -4.63 17.75 1.54
N TYR A 161 -4.13 18.44 2.55
CA TYR A 161 -4.41 18.20 3.97
C TYR A 161 -4.68 19.48 4.78
N LYS A 162 -5.17 20.55 4.13
CA LYS A 162 -5.69 21.76 4.82
C LYS A 162 -7.15 21.61 5.23
#